data_AF-A0ABD6B4J0-F1
#
_entry.id   AF-A0ABD6B4J0-F1
#
_cell.length_a   1.000
_cell.length_b   1.000
_cell.length_c   1.000
_cell.angle_alpha   90.00
_cell.angle_beta   90.00
_cell.angle_gamma   90.00
#
_symmetry.space_group_name_H-M   'P 1'
#
loop_
_entity.id
_entity.type
_entity.pdbx_description
1 polymer ?
#
loop_
_entity_poly.entity_id
_entity_poly.type
_entity_poly.pdbx_seq_one_letter_code
_entity_poly.pdbx_strand_id
1 'polypeptide(L)'
;VLADAADTDEARFGRRLRDAVAETGTEVDVTAEHGADETHAIVSAASVVAKVERDRRMAEIDERYDREVGSGYPSDPTTRAFLAGHVEEHGELPACARATWATCEDALAAAEQSGLSDF
;
A
#
# COMPACT_ATOMS: atom_id res chain seq x y z
N VAL A 1 14.21 2.00 20.05
CA VAL A 1 13.12 1.80 19.07
C VAL A 1 13.17 0.36 18.60
N LEU A 2 12.05 -0.34 18.68
CA LEU A 2 11.86 -1.67 18.10
C LEU A 2 11.00 -1.51 16.84
N ALA A 3 11.40 -2.14 15.74
CA ALA A 3 10.69 -2.02 14.48
C ALA A 3 10.58 -3.38 13.78
N ASP A 4 9.42 -3.62 13.17
CA ASP A 4 9.26 -4.71 12.21
C ASP A 4 9.90 -4.30 10.88
N ALA A 5 10.83 -5.12 10.38
CA ALA A 5 11.63 -4.77 9.22
C ALA A 5 10.85 -4.97 7.91
N ALA A 6 10.51 -3.86 7.25
CA ALA A 6 9.79 -3.89 5.95
C ALA A 6 10.72 -4.11 4.74
N ASP A 7 12.03 -4.04 4.94
CA ASP A 7 13.04 -4.32 3.91
C ASP A 7 13.48 -5.79 3.98
N THR A 8 13.98 -6.34 2.87
CA THR A 8 14.54 -7.71 2.82
C THR A 8 15.81 -7.88 3.65
N ASP A 9 16.45 -6.78 4.04
CA ASP A 9 17.62 -6.73 4.92
C ASP A 9 17.29 -5.89 6.16
N GLU A 10 17.15 -6.57 7.31
CA GLU A 10 16.82 -5.97 8.61
C GLU A 10 17.83 -4.90 9.03
N ALA A 11 19.13 -5.19 8.83
CA ALA A 11 20.20 -4.30 9.23
C ALA A 11 20.21 -3.03 8.37
N ARG A 12 19.93 -3.16 7.07
CA ARG A 12 19.73 -2.01 6.17
C ARG A 12 18.53 -1.17 6.58
N PHE A 13 17.40 -1.80 6.90
CA PHE A 13 16.20 -1.11 7.36
C PHE A 13 16.47 -0.33 8.66
N GLY A 14 17.05 -1.00 9.66
CA GLY A 14 17.36 -0.40 10.95
C GLY A 14 18.31 0.79 10.85
N ARG A 15 19.34 0.72 10.00
CA ARG A 15 20.23 1.86 9.71
C ARG A 15 19.46 3.02 9.08
N ARG A 16 18.69 2.78 8.02
CA ARG A 16 17.93 3.82 7.33
C ARG A 16 16.90 4.50 8.25
N LEU A 17 16.22 3.73 9.10
CA LEU A 17 15.27 4.26 10.07
C LEU A 17 15.99 5.15 11.10
N ARG A 18 17.13 4.70 11.62
CA ARG A 18 17.95 5.50 12.54
C ARG A 18 18.39 6.81 11.90
N ASP A 19 18.93 6.75 10.69
CA ASP A 19 19.45 7.90 9.96
C ASP A 19 18.32 8.92 9.69
N ALA A 20 17.16 8.45 9.24
CA ALA A 20 15.99 9.30 8.99
C ALA A 20 15.46 10.00 10.26
N VAL A 21 15.52 9.34 11.42
CA VAL A 21 15.14 9.97 12.71
C VAL A 21 16.22 10.94 13.20
N ALA A 22 17.50 10.62 12.98
CA ALA A 22 18.60 11.52 13.30
C ALA A 22 18.53 12.84 12.49
N GLU A 23 18.07 12.80 11.24
CA GLU A 23 17.81 13.99 10.43
C GLU A 23 16.77 14.94 11.04
N THR A 24 15.86 14.43 11.89
CA THR A 24 14.91 15.28 12.64
C THR A 24 15.50 15.84 13.93
N GLY A 25 16.80 15.64 14.18
CA GLY A 25 17.50 16.10 15.38
C GLY A 25 17.31 15.21 16.61
N THR A 26 16.87 13.96 16.43
CA THR A 26 16.67 13.01 17.54
C THR A 26 17.53 11.77 17.34
N GLU A 27 18.38 11.44 18.32
CA GLU A 27 19.15 10.20 18.29
C GLU A 27 18.37 9.07 18.96
N VAL A 28 18.33 7.92 18.30
CA VAL A 28 17.65 6.71 18.80
C VAL A 28 18.44 5.45 18.49
N ASP A 29 18.48 4.54 19.46
CA ASP A 29 18.87 3.16 19.18
C ASP A 29 17.73 2.45 18.46
N VAL A 30 18.06 1.76 17.36
CA VAL A 30 17.10 1.02 16.53
C VAL A 30 17.53 -0.44 16.47
N THR A 31 16.60 -1.32 16.86
CA THR A 31 16.64 -2.76 16.59
C THR A 31 15.49 -3.07 15.64
N ALA A 32 15.82 -3.63 14.48
CA ALA A 32 14.85 -4.04 13.48
C ALA A 32 15.03 -5.53 13.21
N GLU A 33 13.91 -6.24 13.13
CA GLU A 33 13.84 -7.68 12.90
C GLU A 33 12.54 -8.00 12.14
N HIS A 34 12.57 -9.02 11.30
CA HIS A 34 11.41 -9.51 10.58
C HIS A 34 10.43 -10.17 11.55
N GLY A 35 9.14 -9.83 11.45
CA GLY A 35 8.11 -10.43 12.31
C GLY A 35 8.20 -9.95 13.76
N ALA A 36 8.75 -8.75 13.99
CA ALA A 36 8.90 -8.20 15.33
C ALA A 36 7.56 -8.02 16.07
N ASP A 37 6.44 -7.92 15.34
CA ASP A 37 5.10 -7.83 15.91
C ASP A 37 4.57 -9.15 16.49
N GLU A 38 5.20 -10.28 16.15
CA GLU A 38 4.88 -11.60 16.72
C GLU A 38 5.53 -11.82 18.09
N THR A 39 6.66 -11.16 18.35
CA THR A 39 7.52 -11.42 19.53
C THR A 39 7.54 -10.25 20.51
N HIS A 40 7.38 -9.01 20.05
CA HIS A 40 7.42 -7.81 20.89
C HIS A 40 6.03 -7.19 21.03
N ALA A 41 5.47 -7.22 22.24
CA ALA A 41 4.12 -6.71 22.52
C ALA A 41 3.92 -5.24 22.09
N ILE A 42 4.96 -4.39 22.19
CA ILE A 42 4.88 -2.99 21.77
C ILE A 42 4.79 -2.83 20.24
N VAL A 43 5.48 -3.70 19.48
CA VAL A 43 5.42 -3.71 18.01
C VAL A 43 4.09 -4.33 17.57
N SER A 44 3.60 -5.35 18.27
CA SER A 44 2.25 -5.91 18.10
C SER A 44 1.17 -4.85 18.27
N ALA A 45 1.25 -4.02 19.32
CA ALA A 45 0.33 -2.91 19.53
C ALA A 45 0.38 -1.89 18.38
N ALA A 46 1.57 -1.54 17.89
CA ALA A 46 1.72 -0.65 16.74
C ALA A 46 1.11 -1.26 15.46
N SER A 47 1.30 -2.56 15.26
CA SER A 47 0.72 -3.34 14.15
C SER A 47 -0.81 -3.30 14.17
N VAL A 48 -1.44 -3.44 15.34
CA VAL A 48 -2.90 -3.32 15.52
C VAL A 48 -3.38 -1.91 15.17
N VAL A 49 -2.74 -0.86 15.71
CA VAL A 49 -3.13 0.53 15.43
C VAL A 49 -3.04 0.83 13.93
N ALA A 50 -1.95 0.40 13.27
CA ALA A 50 -1.76 0.61 11.84
C ALA A 50 -2.84 -0.11 10.99
N LYS A 51 -3.18 -1.35 11.34
CA LYS A 51 -4.21 -2.12 10.61
C LYS A 51 -5.61 -1.53 10.79
N VAL A 52 -5.98 -1.14 12.02
CA VAL A 52 -7.29 -0.50 12.27
C VAL A 52 -7.42 0.81 11.50
N GLU A 53 -6.37 1.64 11.48
CA GLU A 53 -6.38 2.89 10.72
C GLU A 53 -6.43 2.65 9.21
N ARG A 54 -5.73 1.63 8.71
CA ARG A 54 -5.81 1.22 7.30
C ARG A 54 -7.23 0.84 6.92
N ASP A 55 -7.87 -0.02 7.69
CA ASP A 55 -9.21 -0.53 7.38
C ASP A 55 -10.25 0.60 7.43
N ARG A 56 -10.11 1.52 8.40
CA ARG A 56 -10.92 2.74 8.47
C ARG A 56 -10.76 3.61 7.21
N ARG A 57 -9.53 3.84 6.75
CA ARG A 57 -9.27 4.61 5.53
C ARG A 57 -9.77 3.90 4.27
N MET A 58 -9.68 2.58 4.21
CA MET A 58 -10.23 1.82 3.08
C MET A 58 -11.74 1.98 2.99
N ALA A 59 -12.46 1.95 4.12
CA ALA A 59 -13.89 2.25 4.14
C ALA A 59 -14.20 3.69 3.67
N GLU A 60 -13.44 4.68 4.14
CA GLU A 60 -13.59 6.07 3.67
C GLU A 60 -13.27 6.27 2.18
N ILE A 61 -12.41 5.43 1.60
CA ILE A 61 -12.12 5.44 0.17
C ILE A 61 -13.29 4.82 -0.59
N ASP A 62 -13.78 3.67 -0.14
CA ASP A 62 -14.91 2.96 -0.74
C ASP A 62 -16.16 3.86 -0.83
N GLU A 63 -16.46 4.62 0.23
CA GLU A 63 -17.56 5.59 0.26
C GLU A 63 -17.47 6.73 -0.76
N ARG A 64 -16.29 6.99 -1.36
CA ARG A 64 -16.09 8.07 -2.34
C ARG A 64 -16.36 7.64 -3.78
N TYR A 65 -16.43 6.35 -4.04
CA TYR A 65 -16.64 5.80 -5.37
C TYR A 65 -18.04 5.21 -5.49
N ASP A 66 -18.54 5.13 -6.72
CA ASP A 66 -19.87 4.63 -7.07
C ASP A 66 -19.96 3.08 -7.12
N ARG A 67 -18.84 2.41 -6.85
CA ARG A 67 -18.68 0.96 -6.92
C ARG A 67 -17.68 0.49 -5.87
N GLU A 68 -17.79 -0.78 -5.49
CA GLU A 68 -16.92 -1.39 -4.50
C GLU A 68 -15.45 -1.36 -4.96
N VAL A 69 -14.58 -0.80 -4.12
CA VAL A 69 -13.13 -0.76 -4.32
C VAL A 69 -12.48 -2.09 -3.94
N GLY A 70 -13.11 -2.85 -3.03
CA GLY A 70 -12.56 -4.07 -2.45
C GLY A 70 -11.41 -3.82 -1.48
N SER A 71 -10.59 -4.84 -1.24
CA SER A 71 -9.53 -4.82 -0.22
C SER A 71 -8.33 -3.92 -0.54
N GLY A 72 -8.21 -3.46 -1.78
CA GLY A 72 -7.07 -2.71 -2.30
C GLY A 72 -5.87 -3.58 -2.70
N TYR A 73 -5.98 -4.90 -2.61
CA TYR A 73 -4.91 -5.83 -3.01
C TYR A 73 -5.10 -6.37 -4.43
N PRO A 74 -3.99 -6.59 -5.18
CA PRO A 74 -4.03 -7.27 -6.47
C PRO A 74 -4.62 -8.68 -6.43
N SER A 75 -4.67 -9.37 -5.29
CA SER A 75 -5.28 -10.70 -5.21
C SER A 75 -6.81 -10.65 -5.16
N ASP A 76 -7.39 -9.48 -4.90
CA ASP A 76 -8.82 -9.31 -4.79
C ASP A 76 -9.43 -9.01 -6.16
N PRO A 77 -10.32 -9.87 -6.67
CA PRO A 77 -10.98 -9.64 -7.96
C PRO A 77 -11.80 -8.35 -7.97
N THR A 78 -12.36 -7.92 -6.84
CA THR A 78 -13.15 -6.68 -6.72
C THR A 78 -12.27 -5.47 -6.99
N THR A 79 -11.09 -5.42 -6.37
CA THR A 79 -10.11 -4.34 -6.62
C THR A 79 -9.63 -4.31 -8.07
N ARG A 80 -9.41 -5.47 -8.69
CA ARG A 80 -9.05 -5.50 -10.12
C ARG A 80 -10.17 -4.95 -11.01
N ALA A 81 -11.40 -5.37 -10.75
CA ALA A 81 -12.57 -4.91 -11.50
C ALA A 81 -12.81 -3.41 -11.32
N PHE A 82 -12.64 -2.90 -10.10
CA PHE A 82 -12.70 -1.47 -9.80
C PHE A 82 -11.70 -0.68 -10.64
N LEU A 83 -10.41 -1.07 -10.62
CA LEU A 83 -9.36 -0.38 -11.36
C LEU A 83 -9.62 -0.42 -12.88
N ALA A 84 -9.91 -1.60 -13.42
CA ALA A 84 -10.16 -1.78 -14.85
C ALA A 84 -11.37 -0.96 -15.32
N GLY A 85 -12.49 -1.04 -14.61
CA GLY A 85 -13.70 -0.31 -14.98
C GLY A 85 -13.56 1.21 -14.81
N HIS A 86 -12.81 1.68 -13.82
CA HIS A 86 -12.55 3.12 -13.67
C HIS A 86 -11.71 3.66 -14.82
N VAL A 87 -10.65 2.93 -15.22
CA VAL A 87 -9.79 3.30 -16.34
C VAL A 87 -10.56 3.24 -17.67
N GLU A 88 -11.39 2.22 -17.89
CA GLU A 88 -12.22 2.11 -19.09
C GLU A 88 -13.17 3.30 -19.25
N GLU A 89 -13.77 3.76 -18.14
CA GLU A 89 -14.74 4.86 -18.16
C GLU A 89 -14.09 6.25 -18.21
N HIS A 90 -12.96 6.45 -17.52
CA HIS A 90 -12.36 7.77 -17.32
C HIS A 90 -11.05 7.99 -18.10
N GLY A 91 -10.46 6.92 -18.63
CA GLY A 91 -9.15 6.95 -19.31
C GLY A 91 -7.95 7.14 -18.37
N GLU A 92 -8.16 7.15 -17.05
CA GLU A 92 -7.11 7.33 -16.06
C GLU A 92 -7.38 6.49 -14.80
N LEU A 93 -6.35 6.34 -13.95
CA LEU A 93 -6.48 5.63 -12.68
C LEU A 93 -7.26 6.45 -11.66
N PRO A 94 -8.03 5.81 -10.76
CA PRO A 94 -8.70 6.53 -9.68
C PRO A 94 -7.67 7.18 -8.75
N ALA A 95 -7.96 8.36 -8.22
CA ALA A 95 -7.03 9.14 -7.39
C ALA A 95 -6.45 8.39 -6.17
N CYS A 96 -7.15 7.36 -5.66
CA CYS A 96 -6.66 6.53 -4.56
C CYS A 96 -5.63 5.46 -5.00
N ALA A 97 -5.47 5.22 -6.30
CA ALA A 97 -4.60 4.18 -6.83
C ALA A 97 -3.11 4.57 -6.77
N ARG A 98 -2.25 3.56 -6.67
CA ARG A 98 -0.80 3.71 -6.71
C ARG A 98 -0.32 3.46 -8.13
N ALA A 99 -0.11 4.52 -8.91
CA ALA A 99 0.17 4.43 -10.35
C ALA A 99 1.33 3.48 -10.73
N THR A 100 2.35 3.36 -9.88
CA THR A 100 3.53 2.51 -10.14
C THR A 100 3.36 1.06 -9.74
N TRP A 101 2.16 0.63 -9.34
CA TRP A 101 1.90 -0.78 -9.05
C TRP A 101 1.56 -1.51 -10.34
N ALA A 102 2.13 -2.70 -10.54
CA ALA A 102 1.93 -3.50 -11.75
C ALA A 102 0.45 -3.66 -12.13
N THR A 103 -0.45 -3.90 -11.17
CA THR A 103 -1.90 -4.02 -11.43
C THR A 103 -2.53 -2.74 -12.00
N CYS A 104 -2.01 -1.56 -11.64
CA CYS A 104 -2.46 -0.28 -12.20
C CYS A 104 -1.88 -0.06 -13.59
N GLU A 105 -0.61 -0.40 -13.81
CA GLU A 105 0.03 -0.37 -15.14
C GLU A 105 -0.68 -1.32 -16.11
N ASP A 106 -0.99 -2.53 -15.67
CA ASP A 106 -1.72 -3.54 -16.45
C ASP A 106 -3.12 -3.05 -16.84
N ALA A 107 -3.83 -2.37 -15.93
CA ALA A 107 -5.17 -1.83 -16.20
C ALA A 107 -5.14 -0.74 -17.28
N LEU A 108 -4.17 0.19 -17.21
CA LEU A 108 -3.96 1.21 -18.23
C LEU A 108 -3.61 0.58 -19.59
N ALA A 109 -2.65 -0.35 -19.61
CA ALA A 109 -2.21 -1.01 -20.83
C ALA A 109 -3.34 -1.82 -21.51
N ALA A 110 -4.21 -2.46 -20.71
CA ALA A 110 -5.35 -3.20 -21.24
C ALA A 110 -6.38 -2.27 -21.91
N ALA A 111 -6.65 -1.10 -21.33
CA ALA A 111 -7.58 -0.12 -21.90
C ALA A 111 -7.07 0.47 -23.23
N GLU A 112 -5.75 0.74 -23.34
CA GLU A 112 -5.13 1.18 -24.59
C GLU A 112 -5.25 0.14 -25.72
N GLN A 113 -5.10 -1.15 -25.39
CA GLN A 113 -5.20 -2.24 -26.37
C GLN A 113 -6.62 -2.44 -26.89
N SER A 114 -7.63 -2.38 -26.01
CA SER A 114 -9.04 -2.47 -26.41
C SER A 114 -9.43 -1.34 -27.38
N GLY A 115 -8.97 -0.11 -27.10
CA GLY A 115 -9.20 1.03 -27.99
C GLY A 115 -8.56 0.87 -29.37
N LEU A 116 -7.47 0.13 -29.52
CA LEU A 116 -6.83 -0.16 -30.81
C LEU A 116 -7.53 -1.26 -31.60
N SER A 117 -8.19 -2.21 -30.92
CA SER A 117 -8.92 -3.31 -31.59
C SER A 117 -10.27 -2.90 -32.18
N ASP A 118 -10.78 -1.73 -31.79
CA ASP A 118 -12.05 -1.18 -32.26
C ASP A 118 -11.93 -0.36 -33.57
N PHE A 119 -10.73 -0.32 -34.20
CA PHE A 119 -10.44 0.33 -35.49
C PHE A 119 -10.00 -0.67 -36.56
#